data_AF-A0A969V6S3-F1
#
_entry.id   AF-A0A969V6S3-F1
#
_cell.length_a   1.000
_cell.length_b   1.000
_cell.length_c   1.000
_cell.angle_alpha   90.00
_cell.angle_beta   90.00
_cell.angle_gamma   90.00
#
_symmetry.space_group_name_H-M   'P 1'
#
loop_
_entity.id
_entity.type
_entity.pdbx_description
1 polymer ?
#
loop_
_entity_poly.entity_id
_entity_poly.type
_entity_poly.pdbx_seq_one_letter_code
_entity_poly.pdbx_strand_id
1 'polypeptide(L)'
;MMVLHPLSDFINYNSPVSVSPSYYYEGRCPQSGERLRLPRTPLVEAIAYSLMQHLATDDSHSSEGKMYGVLLIELPSGEQKILKAFSGLLNGCSVVEGWVPPIPGREQVVLEETRTLAELDTLKQELITLKQLPERLQYQTRKNEFELRLQEMSDRHQDCKNQRHEKRQILCKTLAGEALAVALEQLNEESRREGIERKQLKRQRDEELQPLQQLIKAADMRIRELKQQRKELSRQLQMQMHAAYSLMNFLGQSLSLQQLIPGGMPTGTGDCCAPKLLHYAATHGFKPLAMAEFWWGSSSTDDHKVQGEFYGACAERCQPLMGFLLSGLSQSKSNAEIGTTEQTLPILYEDECLIVVNKPAGLLSVPGRYFDTQDSVLSRLRHLLPDGTELTAVHRLDQE
;
A
#
# COMPACT_ATOMS: atom_id res chain seq x y z
N MET A 1 -22.11 -5.85 -30.00
CA MET A 1 -21.75 -5.55 -28.60
C MET A 1 -21.18 -4.14 -28.56
N MET A 2 -21.96 -3.15 -28.07
CA MET A 2 -21.58 -1.73 -28.06
C MET A 2 -20.78 -1.40 -26.79
N VAL A 3 -19.45 -1.30 -26.91
CA VAL A 3 -18.58 -0.74 -25.85
C VAL A 3 -18.62 0.79 -25.86
N LEU A 4 -18.97 1.37 -27.01
CA LEU A 4 -19.12 2.81 -27.22
C LEU A 4 -20.53 3.25 -26.90
N HIS A 5 -20.66 4.18 -25.96
CA HIS A 5 -21.95 4.77 -25.60
C HIS A 5 -22.07 6.20 -26.16
N PRO A 6 -23.23 6.59 -26.70
CA PRO A 6 -23.45 7.96 -27.15
C PRO A 6 -23.55 8.93 -25.97
N LEU A 7 -23.12 10.19 -26.17
CA LEU A 7 -23.15 11.22 -25.14
C LEU A 7 -24.57 11.52 -24.62
N SER A 8 -25.57 11.38 -25.51
CA SER A 8 -26.99 11.56 -25.20
C SER A 8 -27.52 10.65 -24.11
N ASP A 9 -26.92 9.46 -23.93
CA ASP A 9 -27.36 8.51 -22.92
C ASP A 9 -26.98 8.95 -21.49
N PHE A 10 -26.06 9.92 -21.38
CA PHE A 10 -25.51 10.35 -20.10
C PHE A 10 -25.84 11.80 -19.74
N ILE A 11 -26.13 12.66 -20.72
CA ILE A 11 -26.31 14.10 -20.47
C ILE A 11 -27.61 14.62 -21.08
N ASN A 12 -28.44 15.23 -20.24
CA ASN A 12 -29.47 16.18 -20.67
C ASN A 12 -28.83 17.57 -20.76
N TYR A 13 -28.90 18.23 -21.92
CA TYR A 13 -28.15 19.45 -22.33
C TYR A 13 -28.27 20.72 -21.45
N ASN A 14 -28.81 20.65 -20.22
CA ASN A 14 -29.13 21.81 -19.39
C ASN A 14 -28.37 21.82 -18.04
N SER A 15 -27.05 21.93 -18.05
CA SER A 15 -26.31 22.29 -16.83
C SER A 15 -25.17 23.27 -17.12
N PRO A 16 -25.01 24.35 -16.33
CA PRO A 16 -23.89 25.27 -16.44
C PRO A 16 -22.63 24.56 -15.93
N VAL A 17 -21.78 24.15 -16.86
CA VAL A 17 -20.54 23.41 -16.58
C VAL A 17 -19.44 24.44 -16.26
N SER A 18 -18.85 24.35 -15.06
CA SER A 18 -17.61 25.07 -14.74
C SER A 18 -16.55 24.78 -15.81
N VAL A 19 -15.75 25.78 -16.20
CA VAL A 19 -14.85 25.64 -17.36
C VAL A 19 -13.50 25.00 -16.97
N SER A 20 -13.10 25.10 -15.70
CA SER A 20 -11.79 24.62 -15.23
C SER A 20 -11.82 23.13 -14.84
N PRO A 21 -10.84 22.32 -15.30
CA PRO A 21 -10.67 20.95 -14.83
C PRO A 21 -10.41 20.87 -13.32
N SER A 22 -10.98 19.86 -12.66
CA SER A 22 -10.82 19.63 -11.22
C SER A 22 -9.61 18.77 -10.87
N TYR A 23 -9.05 18.04 -11.85
CA TYR A 23 -7.89 17.18 -11.72
C TYR A 23 -7.24 16.94 -13.09
N TYR A 24 -5.96 16.57 -13.11
CA TYR A 24 -5.25 16.11 -14.30
C TYR A 24 -4.60 14.77 -14.06
N TYR A 25 -4.90 13.80 -14.92
CA TYR A 25 -4.12 12.59 -15.07
C TYR A 25 -2.88 12.95 -15.86
N GLU A 26 -1.70 12.80 -15.27
CA GLU A 26 -0.50 13.35 -15.89
C GLU A 26 0.75 12.51 -15.62
N GLY A 27 1.74 12.66 -16.48
CA GLY A 27 3.04 12.03 -16.31
C GLY A 27 4.05 12.57 -17.31
N ARG A 28 5.33 12.25 -17.12
CA ARG A 28 6.37 12.62 -18.08
C ARG A 28 6.51 11.54 -19.16
N CYS A 29 6.44 11.95 -20.41
CA CYS A 29 6.71 11.09 -21.55
C CYS A 29 8.10 10.45 -21.40
N PRO A 30 8.24 9.12 -21.43
CA PRO A 30 9.54 8.47 -21.25
C PRO A 30 10.52 8.77 -22.40
N GLN A 31 10.02 9.15 -23.58
CA GLN A 31 10.85 9.49 -24.74
C GLN A 31 11.21 10.98 -24.81
N SER A 32 10.23 11.88 -24.62
CA SER A 32 10.45 13.33 -24.79
C SER A 32 10.68 14.10 -23.49
N GLY A 33 10.39 13.50 -22.32
CA GLY A 33 10.41 14.19 -21.02
C GLY A 33 9.28 15.21 -20.80
N GLU A 34 8.46 15.46 -21.83
CA GLU A 34 7.32 16.39 -21.81
C GLU A 34 6.28 15.93 -20.79
N ARG A 35 5.70 16.89 -20.06
CA ARG A 35 4.59 16.62 -19.15
C ARG A 35 3.29 16.52 -19.94
N LEU A 36 2.77 15.30 -20.04
CA LEU A 36 1.50 14.99 -20.69
C LEU A 36 0.38 15.02 -19.68
N ARG A 37 -0.81 15.49 -20.08
CA ARG A 37 -1.96 15.63 -19.19
C ARG A 37 -3.27 15.27 -19.89
N LEU A 38 -4.19 14.69 -19.14
CA LEU A 38 -5.58 14.45 -19.51
C LEU A 38 -6.48 15.00 -18.40
N PRO A 39 -7.37 15.97 -18.68
CA PRO A 39 -8.17 16.62 -17.66
C PRO A 39 -9.34 15.76 -17.19
N ARG A 40 -9.73 15.96 -15.92
CA ARG A 40 -11.07 15.68 -15.42
C ARG A 40 -11.91 16.95 -15.55
N THR A 41 -12.68 17.04 -16.63
CA THR A 41 -13.55 18.18 -16.91
C THR A 41 -14.92 18.00 -16.25
N PRO A 42 -15.68 19.08 -16.01
CA PRO A 42 -16.99 18.90 -15.39
C PRO A 42 -18.01 18.24 -16.32
N LEU A 43 -17.73 18.20 -17.64
CA LEU A 43 -18.48 17.38 -18.59
C LEU A 43 -18.32 15.87 -18.29
N VAL A 44 -17.10 15.38 -18.07
CA VAL A 44 -16.89 13.96 -17.75
C VAL A 44 -17.33 13.60 -16.33
N GLU A 45 -17.31 14.56 -15.40
CA GLU A 45 -17.95 14.38 -14.09
C GLU A 45 -19.46 14.24 -14.21
N ALA A 46 -20.14 15.03 -15.06
CA ALA A 46 -21.58 14.87 -15.32
C ALA A 46 -21.91 13.49 -15.90
N ILE A 47 -21.07 13.00 -16.83
CA ILE A 47 -21.18 11.64 -17.38
C ILE A 47 -21.02 10.59 -16.26
N ALA A 48 -20.03 10.76 -15.39
CA ALA A 48 -19.81 9.87 -14.27
C ALA A 48 -20.97 9.86 -13.27
N TYR A 49 -21.55 11.03 -12.96
CA TYR A 49 -22.74 11.13 -12.10
C TYR A 49 -23.95 10.41 -12.72
N SER A 50 -24.15 10.53 -14.04
CA SER A 50 -25.18 9.75 -14.73
C SER A 50 -24.91 8.24 -14.62
N LEU A 51 -23.66 7.80 -14.77
CA LEU A 51 -23.30 6.40 -14.54
C LEU A 51 -23.57 5.96 -13.09
N MET A 52 -23.26 6.80 -12.10
CA MET A 52 -23.59 6.53 -10.69
C MET A 52 -25.09 6.34 -10.49
N GLN A 53 -25.94 7.16 -11.12
CA GLN A 53 -27.40 7.01 -11.07
C GLN A 53 -27.84 5.67 -11.66
N HIS A 54 -27.26 5.25 -12.78
CA HIS A 54 -27.54 3.93 -13.35
C HIS A 54 -27.09 2.80 -12.42
N LEU A 55 -25.89 2.89 -11.84
CA LEU A 55 -25.40 1.91 -10.86
C LEU A 55 -26.27 1.86 -9.59
N ALA A 56 -26.93 2.94 -9.22
CA ALA A 56 -27.86 2.99 -8.10
C ALA A 56 -29.17 2.23 -8.35
N THR A 57 -29.50 1.93 -9.62
CA THR A 57 -30.74 1.20 -9.96
C THR A 57 -30.64 -0.32 -9.79
N ASP A 58 -29.42 -0.84 -9.63
CA ASP A 58 -29.14 -2.27 -9.45
C ASP A 58 -28.30 -2.48 -8.19
N ASP A 59 -28.93 -2.99 -7.14
CA ASP A 59 -28.29 -3.24 -5.84
C ASP A 59 -27.08 -4.19 -5.92
N SER A 60 -26.97 -5.00 -6.98
CA SER A 60 -25.81 -5.88 -7.19
C SER A 60 -24.50 -5.11 -7.37
N HIS A 61 -24.57 -3.83 -7.79
CA HIS A 61 -23.41 -2.96 -7.93
C HIS A 61 -23.00 -2.24 -6.65
N SER A 62 -23.82 -2.30 -5.60
CA SER A 62 -23.58 -1.63 -4.31
C SER A 62 -23.05 -2.57 -3.22
N SER A 63 -23.19 -3.89 -3.39
CA SER A 63 -22.77 -4.90 -2.40
C SER A 63 -21.25 -5.07 -2.28
N GLU A 64 -20.50 -4.79 -3.35
CA GLU A 64 -19.03 -4.83 -3.36
C GLU A 64 -18.49 -3.50 -3.85
N GLY A 65 -17.92 -2.70 -2.95
CA GLY A 65 -17.33 -1.41 -3.30
C GLY A 65 -16.22 -1.53 -4.35
N LYS A 66 -16.24 -0.67 -5.37
CA LYS A 66 -15.33 -0.77 -6.52
C LYS A 66 -15.03 0.58 -7.15
N MET A 67 -13.87 0.67 -7.79
CA MET A 67 -13.54 1.80 -8.65
C MET A 67 -14.19 1.61 -10.03
N TYR A 68 -14.83 2.68 -10.50
CA TYR A 68 -15.36 2.82 -11.86
C TYR A 68 -14.66 3.99 -12.54
N GLY A 69 -14.58 3.95 -13.86
CA GLY A 69 -13.99 5.03 -14.65
C GLY A 69 -14.75 5.25 -15.94
N VAL A 70 -14.82 6.51 -16.36
CA VAL A 70 -15.39 6.94 -17.64
C VAL A 70 -14.35 7.74 -18.41
N LEU A 71 -14.26 7.50 -19.71
CA LEU A 71 -13.40 8.22 -20.63
C LEU A 71 -14.25 8.78 -21.77
N LEU A 72 -14.27 10.11 -21.87
CA LEU A 72 -14.80 10.81 -23.02
C LEU A 72 -13.76 10.76 -24.14
N ILE A 73 -14.17 10.26 -25.30
CA ILE A 73 -13.31 10.08 -26.47
C ILE A 73 -13.92 10.76 -27.71
N GLU A 74 -13.07 11.07 -28.67
CA GLU A 74 -13.41 11.47 -30.03
C GLU A 74 -12.98 10.35 -30.99
N LEU A 75 -13.93 9.86 -31.79
CA LEU A 75 -13.67 8.91 -32.85
C LEU A 75 -12.96 9.59 -34.03
N PRO A 76 -12.32 8.83 -34.95
CA PRO A 76 -11.76 9.40 -36.18
C PRO A 76 -12.77 10.15 -37.05
N SER A 77 -14.07 9.87 -36.89
CA SER A 77 -15.17 10.61 -37.53
C SER A 77 -15.44 11.99 -36.93
N GLY A 78 -14.79 12.34 -35.81
CA GLY A 78 -15.06 13.55 -35.02
C GLY A 78 -16.23 13.40 -34.04
N GLU A 79 -16.92 12.25 -34.03
CA GLU A 79 -18.02 12.00 -33.10
C GLU A 79 -17.50 11.70 -31.69
N GLN A 80 -18.14 12.28 -30.68
CA GLN A 80 -17.81 12.01 -29.28
C GLN A 80 -18.57 10.81 -28.73
N LYS A 81 -17.86 9.92 -28.05
CA LYS A 81 -18.39 8.70 -27.41
C LYS A 81 -17.83 8.54 -26.00
N ILE A 82 -18.43 7.64 -25.25
CA ILE A 82 -18.04 7.32 -23.88
C ILE A 82 -17.59 5.86 -23.81
N LEU A 83 -16.46 5.65 -23.14
CA LEU A 83 -16.00 4.35 -22.67
C LEU A 83 -16.15 4.28 -21.16
N LYS A 84 -16.47 3.09 -20.65
CA LYS A 84 -16.56 2.83 -19.20
C LYS A 84 -15.77 1.58 -18.82
N ALA A 85 -15.15 1.62 -17.64
CA ALA A 85 -14.36 0.51 -17.09
C ALA A 85 -14.60 0.39 -15.57
N PHE A 86 -14.26 -0.77 -15.03
CA PHE A 86 -14.23 -1.04 -13.59
C PHE A 86 -12.91 -1.73 -13.20
N SER A 87 -12.52 -1.58 -11.93
CA SER A 87 -11.33 -2.24 -11.38
C SER A 87 -11.62 -3.68 -10.96
N GLY A 88 -10.72 -4.62 -11.24
CA GLY A 88 -10.89 -6.00 -10.76
C GLY A 88 -11.97 -6.76 -11.52
N LEU A 89 -12.76 -7.53 -10.77
CA LEU A 89 -13.93 -8.28 -11.25
C LEU A 89 -15.22 -7.55 -10.89
N LEU A 90 -16.23 -7.59 -11.75
CA LEU A 90 -17.58 -7.11 -11.46
C LEU A 90 -18.51 -8.32 -11.35
N ASN A 91 -19.08 -8.55 -10.16
CA ASN A 91 -19.91 -9.73 -9.87
C ASN A 91 -19.21 -11.06 -10.23
N GLY A 92 -17.89 -11.12 -10.03
CA GLY A 92 -17.05 -12.29 -10.38
C GLY A 92 -16.63 -12.38 -11.85
N CYS A 93 -17.11 -11.48 -12.73
CA CYS A 93 -16.77 -11.46 -14.15
C CYS A 93 -15.72 -10.38 -14.47
N SER A 94 -14.70 -10.74 -15.26
CA SER A 94 -13.70 -9.78 -15.77
C SER A 94 -14.13 -9.11 -17.07
N VAL A 95 -15.05 -9.73 -17.82
CA VAL A 95 -15.62 -9.22 -19.07
C VAL A 95 -17.12 -9.09 -18.89
N VAL A 96 -17.63 -7.87 -19.05
CA VAL A 96 -19.06 -7.55 -18.93
C VAL A 96 -19.46 -6.72 -20.14
N GLU A 97 -20.61 -7.04 -20.75
CA GLU A 97 -21.07 -6.34 -21.95
C GLU A 97 -21.23 -4.84 -21.71
N GLY A 98 -20.78 -4.03 -22.67
CA GLY A 98 -20.81 -2.57 -22.59
C GLY A 98 -19.67 -1.95 -21.79
N TRP A 99 -18.76 -2.75 -21.21
CA TRP A 99 -17.57 -2.27 -20.51
C TRP A 99 -16.29 -2.60 -21.30
N VAL A 100 -15.26 -1.79 -21.10
CA VAL A 100 -13.94 -2.04 -21.67
C VAL A 100 -13.36 -3.35 -21.11
N PRO A 101 -12.84 -4.26 -21.95
CA PRO A 101 -12.27 -5.52 -21.49
C PRO A 101 -10.99 -5.34 -20.67
N PRO A 102 -10.55 -6.37 -19.93
CA PRO A 102 -9.24 -6.39 -19.30
C PRO A 102 -8.10 -6.18 -20.31
N ILE A 103 -6.94 -5.75 -19.82
CA ILE A 103 -5.72 -5.65 -20.63
C ILE A 103 -5.38 -7.03 -21.23
N PRO A 104 -4.99 -7.10 -22.51
CA PRO A 104 -4.55 -8.35 -23.15
C PRO A 104 -3.37 -8.98 -22.42
N GLY A 105 -3.30 -10.31 -22.46
CA GLY A 105 -2.30 -11.12 -21.77
C GLY A 105 -2.79 -11.75 -20.46
N ARG A 106 -3.93 -11.29 -19.91
CA ARG A 106 -4.54 -11.92 -18.72
C ARG A 106 -4.85 -13.40 -18.93
N GLU A 107 -5.41 -13.75 -20.08
CA GLU A 107 -5.76 -15.13 -20.46
C GLU A 107 -4.58 -16.11 -20.36
N GLN A 108 -3.36 -15.65 -20.64
CA GLN A 108 -2.14 -16.48 -20.62
C GLN A 108 -1.74 -16.92 -19.20
N VAL A 109 -2.19 -16.18 -18.18
CA VAL A 109 -1.86 -16.41 -16.77
C VAL A 109 -3.05 -16.87 -15.94
N VAL A 110 -4.28 -16.97 -16.49
CA VAL A 110 -5.49 -17.31 -15.70
C VAL A 110 -5.37 -18.64 -14.96
N LEU A 111 -4.84 -19.68 -15.61
CA LEU A 111 -4.69 -21.01 -14.99
C LEU A 111 -3.69 -20.98 -13.83
N GLU A 112 -2.51 -20.38 -14.05
CA GLU A 112 -1.48 -20.25 -13.02
C GLU A 112 -1.90 -19.29 -11.91
N GLU A 113 -2.64 -18.21 -12.22
CA GLU A 113 -3.25 -17.29 -11.26
C GLU A 113 -4.23 -18.04 -10.36
N THR A 114 -5.16 -18.80 -10.95
CA THR A 114 -6.16 -19.57 -10.20
C THR A 114 -5.50 -20.59 -9.26
N ARG A 115 -4.53 -21.35 -9.78
CA ARG A 115 -3.76 -22.33 -9.00
C ARG A 115 -3.01 -21.66 -7.85
N THR A 116 -2.27 -20.59 -8.16
CA THR A 116 -1.48 -19.87 -7.17
C THR A 116 -2.35 -19.24 -6.09
N LEU A 117 -3.51 -18.69 -6.44
CA LEU A 117 -4.46 -18.14 -5.45
C LEU A 117 -5.01 -19.23 -4.52
N ALA A 118 -5.30 -20.43 -5.03
CA ALA A 118 -5.71 -21.56 -4.19
C ALA A 118 -4.60 -22.03 -3.24
N GLU A 119 -3.35 -22.07 -3.72
CA GLU A 119 -2.19 -22.35 -2.87
C GLU A 119 -1.99 -21.26 -1.79
N LEU A 120 -2.14 -19.98 -2.15
CA LEU A 120 -2.07 -18.86 -1.19
C LEU A 120 -3.17 -18.91 -0.13
N ASP A 121 -4.40 -19.31 -0.48
CA ASP A 121 -5.48 -19.49 0.49
C ASP A 121 -5.21 -20.67 1.42
N THR A 122 -4.69 -21.78 0.89
CA THR A 122 -4.25 -22.93 1.71
C THR A 122 -3.19 -22.51 2.74
N LEU A 123 -2.17 -21.76 2.31
CA LEU A 123 -1.15 -21.20 3.21
C LEU A 123 -1.75 -20.26 4.27
N LYS A 124 -2.78 -19.48 3.90
CA LYS A 124 -3.48 -18.58 4.82
C LYS A 124 -4.22 -19.37 5.91
N GLN A 125 -4.93 -20.43 5.54
CA GLN A 125 -5.64 -21.29 6.50
C GLN A 125 -4.66 -22.00 7.46
N GLU A 126 -3.53 -22.48 6.95
CA GLU A 126 -2.48 -23.08 7.79
C GLU A 126 -1.89 -22.06 8.78
N LEU A 127 -1.61 -20.83 8.32
CA LEU A 127 -1.13 -19.74 9.19
C LEU A 127 -2.13 -19.38 10.29
N ILE A 128 -3.43 -19.35 9.99
CA ILE A 128 -4.48 -19.08 11.00
C ILE A 128 -4.48 -20.19 12.05
N THR A 129 -4.48 -21.44 11.61
CA THR A 129 -4.46 -22.62 12.49
C THR A 129 -3.25 -22.61 13.43
N LEU A 130 -2.04 -22.38 12.92
CA LEU A 130 -0.81 -22.34 13.72
C LEU A 130 -0.74 -21.17 14.71
N LYS A 131 -1.38 -20.04 14.38
CA LYS A 131 -1.48 -18.90 15.30
C LYS A 131 -2.46 -19.18 16.45
N GLN A 132 -3.52 -19.93 16.18
CA GLN A 132 -4.57 -20.29 17.14
C GLN A 132 -4.28 -21.59 17.90
N LEU A 133 -3.04 -22.07 17.88
CA LEU A 133 -2.61 -23.27 18.57
C LEU A 133 -2.97 -23.22 20.07
N PRO A 134 -3.83 -24.14 20.58
CA PRO A 134 -4.35 -24.10 21.95
C PRO A 134 -3.25 -24.23 23.01
N GLU A 135 -2.15 -24.90 22.68
CA GLU A 135 -0.95 -25.06 23.51
C GLU A 135 -0.33 -23.72 23.91
N ARG A 136 -0.53 -22.64 23.13
CA ARG A 136 -0.09 -21.29 23.51
C ARG A 136 -0.80 -20.79 24.77
N LEU A 137 -2.13 -20.96 24.82
CA LEU A 137 -2.94 -20.58 25.97
C LEU A 137 -2.63 -21.50 27.17
N GLN A 138 -2.48 -22.80 26.93
CA GLN A 138 -2.10 -23.76 27.97
C GLN A 138 -0.73 -23.41 28.58
N TYR A 139 0.26 -23.08 27.74
CA TYR A 139 1.58 -22.65 28.19
C TYR A 139 1.51 -21.39 29.05
N GLN A 140 0.78 -20.35 28.60
CA GLN A 140 0.61 -19.11 29.35
C GLN A 140 -0.05 -19.36 30.72
N THR A 141 -1.11 -20.16 30.74
CA THR A 141 -1.84 -20.49 31.98
C THR A 141 -0.92 -21.21 32.97
N ARG A 142 -0.28 -22.30 32.55
CA ARG A 142 0.63 -23.07 33.42
C ARG A 142 1.85 -22.26 33.85
N LYS A 143 2.39 -21.43 32.96
CA LYS A 143 3.52 -20.54 33.28
C LYS A 143 3.14 -19.59 34.42
N ASN A 144 1.98 -18.95 34.33
CA ASN A 144 1.49 -18.04 35.36
C ASN A 144 1.24 -18.77 36.70
N GLU A 145 0.69 -19.99 36.65
CA GLU A 145 0.51 -20.82 37.86
C GLU A 145 1.85 -21.14 38.54
N PHE A 146 2.87 -21.52 37.78
CA PHE A 146 4.21 -21.78 38.33
C PHE A 146 4.90 -20.52 38.85
N GLU A 147 4.70 -19.36 38.20
CA GLU A 147 5.20 -18.07 38.68
C GLU A 147 4.58 -17.72 40.05
N LEU A 148 3.27 -17.90 40.21
CA LEU A 148 2.59 -17.69 41.48
C LEU A 148 3.11 -18.63 42.57
N ARG A 149 3.17 -19.95 42.31
CA ARG A 149 3.68 -20.93 43.28
C ARG A 149 5.13 -20.67 43.69
N LEU A 150 5.97 -20.25 42.74
CA LEU A 150 7.37 -19.89 43.03
C LEU A 150 7.46 -18.64 43.91
N GLN A 151 6.58 -17.66 43.69
CA GLN A 151 6.50 -16.46 44.50
C GLN A 151 6.06 -16.79 45.93
N GLU A 152 4.95 -17.51 46.10
CA GLU A 152 4.44 -17.94 47.41
C GLU A 152 5.48 -18.75 48.20
N MET A 153 6.19 -19.67 47.52
CA MET A 153 7.28 -20.42 48.13
C MET A 153 8.45 -19.52 48.53
N SER A 154 8.80 -18.54 47.69
CA SER A 154 9.88 -17.58 47.99
C SER A 154 9.56 -16.76 49.23
N ASP A 155 8.32 -16.28 49.37
CA ASP A 155 7.87 -15.49 50.51
C ASP A 155 7.89 -16.33 51.79
N ARG A 156 7.37 -17.56 51.74
CA ARG A 156 7.44 -18.52 52.86
C ARG A 156 8.88 -18.83 53.27
N HIS A 157 9.78 -19.10 52.31
CA HIS A 157 11.19 -19.39 52.61
C HIS A 157 11.89 -18.19 53.24
N GLN A 158 11.52 -16.97 52.86
CA GLN A 158 12.04 -15.75 53.47
C GLN A 158 11.60 -15.62 54.92
N ASP A 159 10.33 -15.87 55.23
CA ASP A 159 9.81 -15.87 56.60
C ASP A 159 10.47 -16.96 57.46
N CYS A 160 10.55 -18.18 56.95
CA CYS A 160 11.22 -19.29 57.64
C CYS A 160 12.71 -18.98 57.88
N LYS A 161 13.40 -18.32 56.94
CA LYS A 161 14.79 -17.86 57.12
C LYS A 161 14.90 -16.85 58.27
N ASN A 162 13.99 -15.88 58.36
CA ASN A 162 13.97 -14.90 59.45
C ASN A 162 13.74 -15.59 60.80
N GLN A 163 12.75 -16.49 60.90
CA GLN A 163 12.47 -17.26 62.11
C GLN A 163 13.66 -18.14 62.53
N ARG A 164 14.32 -18.80 61.58
CA ARG A 164 15.54 -19.58 61.86
C ARG A 164 16.67 -18.70 62.39
N HIS A 165 16.81 -17.47 61.89
CA HIS A 165 17.80 -16.52 62.37
C HIS A 165 17.54 -16.15 63.84
N GLU A 166 16.30 -15.82 64.19
CA GLU A 166 15.89 -15.52 65.57
C GLU A 166 16.10 -16.72 66.50
N LYS A 167 15.62 -17.91 66.10
CA LYS A 167 15.83 -19.16 66.86
C LYS A 167 17.31 -19.44 67.09
N ARG A 168 18.15 -19.26 66.06
CA ARG A 168 19.60 -19.44 66.17
C ARG A 168 20.21 -18.50 67.24
N GLN A 169 19.80 -17.23 67.28
CA GLN A 169 20.27 -16.29 68.30
C GLN A 169 19.86 -16.71 69.71
N ILE A 170 18.62 -17.19 69.89
CA ILE A 170 18.12 -17.66 71.19
C ILE A 170 18.89 -18.91 71.64
N LEU A 171 19.00 -19.92 70.78
CA LEU A 171 19.68 -21.18 71.10
C LEU A 171 21.14 -20.97 71.51
N CYS A 172 21.87 -20.09 70.82
CA CYS A 172 23.25 -19.73 71.18
C CYS A 172 23.38 -19.05 72.56
N LYS A 173 22.30 -18.44 73.08
CA LYS A 173 22.28 -17.83 74.42
C LYS A 173 21.85 -18.81 75.52
N THR A 174 21.06 -19.83 75.19
CA THR A 174 20.42 -20.72 76.17
C THR A 174 21.06 -22.11 76.29
N LEU A 175 21.74 -22.59 75.25
CA LEU A 175 22.35 -23.93 75.21
C LEU A 175 23.87 -23.84 75.04
N ALA A 176 24.59 -24.88 75.47
CA ALA A 176 26.04 -24.99 75.31
C ALA A 176 26.45 -26.43 74.97
N GLY A 177 27.67 -26.59 74.45
CA GLY A 177 28.25 -27.89 74.14
C GLY A 177 27.48 -28.66 73.06
N GLU A 178 27.39 -29.99 73.23
CA GLU A 178 26.83 -30.92 72.24
C GLU A 178 25.34 -30.64 71.94
N ALA A 179 24.58 -30.22 72.94
CA ALA A 179 23.17 -29.86 72.78
C ALA A 179 22.96 -28.67 71.83
N LEU A 180 23.86 -27.67 71.86
CA LEU A 180 23.82 -26.54 70.94
C LEU A 180 24.18 -26.97 69.51
N ALA A 181 25.17 -27.85 69.34
CA ALA A 181 25.59 -28.35 68.03
C ALA A 181 24.46 -29.10 67.32
N VAL A 182 23.75 -29.99 68.04
CA VAL A 182 22.58 -30.72 67.50
C VAL A 182 21.47 -29.75 67.09
N ALA A 183 21.15 -28.76 67.92
CA ALA A 183 20.10 -27.78 67.62
C ALA A 183 20.44 -26.90 66.40
N LEU A 184 21.71 -26.51 66.22
CA LEU A 184 22.15 -25.76 65.06
C LEU A 184 22.13 -26.58 63.76
N GLU A 185 22.44 -27.87 63.83
CA GLU A 185 22.36 -28.75 62.65
C GLU A 185 20.91 -28.98 62.21
N GLN A 186 19.95 -29.06 63.14
CA GLN A 186 18.52 -29.10 62.80
C GLN A 186 18.09 -27.86 61.98
N LEU A 187 18.53 -26.66 62.37
CA LEU A 187 18.28 -25.44 61.59
C LEU A 187 18.96 -25.44 60.22
N ASN A 188 20.14 -26.07 60.10
CA ASN A 188 20.82 -26.24 58.81
C ASN A 188 20.06 -27.23 57.91
N GLU A 189 19.54 -28.33 58.47
CA GLU A 189 18.70 -29.29 57.75
C GLU A 189 17.43 -28.64 57.20
N GLU A 190 16.75 -27.79 57.98
CA GLU A 190 15.60 -27.03 57.52
C GLU A 190 15.93 -26.17 56.29
N SER A 191 17.06 -25.46 56.31
CA SER A 191 17.56 -24.68 55.16
C SER A 191 17.87 -25.57 53.94
N ARG A 192 18.48 -26.74 54.15
CA ARG A 192 18.75 -27.70 53.07
C ARG A 192 17.45 -28.20 52.43
N ARG A 193 16.41 -28.49 53.24
CA ARG A 193 15.10 -28.94 52.76
C ARG A 193 14.43 -27.89 51.86
N GLU A 194 14.46 -26.62 52.24
CA GLU A 194 13.95 -25.51 51.39
C GLU A 194 14.70 -25.41 50.06
N GLY A 195 16.02 -25.57 50.10
CA GLY A 195 16.85 -25.61 48.89
C GLY A 195 16.49 -26.76 47.95
N ILE A 196 16.11 -27.93 48.50
CA ILE A 196 15.63 -29.09 47.74
C ILE A 196 14.23 -28.81 47.18
N GLU A 197 13.32 -28.28 47.99
CA GLU A 197 11.95 -27.93 47.59
C GLU A 197 11.94 -26.98 46.39
N ARG A 198 12.75 -25.91 46.44
CA ARG A 198 12.88 -24.95 45.33
C ARG A 198 13.40 -25.61 44.05
N LYS A 199 14.35 -26.54 44.16
CA LYS A 199 14.87 -27.27 43.00
C LYS A 199 13.82 -28.21 42.41
N GLN A 200 13.04 -28.90 43.24
CA GLN A 200 11.97 -29.78 42.80
C GLN A 200 10.87 -29.01 42.05
N LEU A 201 10.43 -27.86 42.59
CA LEU A 201 9.39 -27.06 41.94
C LEU A 201 9.85 -26.50 40.59
N LYS A 202 11.11 -26.04 40.48
CA LYS A 202 11.69 -25.62 39.18
C LYS A 202 11.77 -26.76 38.19
N ARG A 203 12.14 -27.95 38.64
CA ARG A 203 12.21 -29.14 37.80
C ARG A 203 10.82 -29.54 37.27
N GLN A 204 9.80 -29.55 38.13
CA GLN A 204 8.41 -29.81 37.72
C GLN A 204 7.93 -28.79 36.68
N ARG A 205 8.20 -27.50 36.92
CA ARG A 205 7.91 -26.44 35.94
C ARG A 205 8.54 -26.75 34.58
N ASP A 206 9.83 -27.09 34.57
CA ASP A 206 10.54 -27.34 33.31
C ASP A 206 10.01 -28.59 32.61
N GLU A 207 9.74 -29.68 33.35
CA GLU A 207 9.13 -30.91 32.83
C GLU A 207 7.74 -30.67 32.21
N GLU A 208 6.93 -29.77 32.78
CA GLU A 208 5.61 -29.45 32.25
C GLU A 208 5.60 -28.42 31.12
N LEU A 209 6.48 -27.40 31.18
CA LEU A 209 6.48 -26.30 30.22
C LEU A 209 7.33 -26.59 28.98
N GLN A 210 8.39 -27.39 29.08
CA GLN A 210 9.31 -27.66 27.97
C GLN A 210 8.63 -28.31 26.76
N PRO A 211 7.73 -29.32 26.90
CA PRO A 211 7.04 -29.90 25.74
C PRO A 211 6.16 -28.87 25.02
N LEU A 212 5.40 -28.06 25.77
CA LEU A 212 4.57 -27.00 25.22
C LEU A 212 5.42 -25.94 24.50
N GLN A 213 6.55 -25.55 25.11
CA GLN A 213 7.48 -24.60 24.50
C GLN A 213 8.09 -25.12 23.20
N GLN A 214 8.41 -26.42 23.12
CA GLN A 214 8.91 -27.05 21.90
C GLN A 214 7.86 -27.05 20.79
N LEU A 215 6.60 -27.37 21.09
CA LEU A 215 5.50 -27.31 20.13
C LEU A 215 5.27 -25.90 19.60
N ILE A 216 5.23 -24.90 20.50
CA ILE A 216 5.08 -23.49 20.13
C ILE A 216 6.25 -23.03 19.25
N LYS A 217 7.48 -23.41 19.61
CA LYS A 217 8.68 -23.07 18.83
C LYS A 217 8.65 -23.69 17.44
N ALA A 218 8.20 -24.95 17.31
CA ALA A 218 8.03 -25.61 16.02
C ALA A 218 6.97 -24.89 15.17
N ALA A 219 5.82 -24.55 15.76
CA ALA A 219 4.78 -23.77 15.10
C ALA A 219 5.28 -22.38 14.65
N ASP A 220 6.07 -21.69 15.48
CA ASP A 220 6.65 -20.38 15.14
C ASP A 220 7.71 -20.47 14.01
N MET A 221 8.47 -21.57 13.94
CA MET A 221 9.34 -21.84 12.79
C MET A 221 8.52 -22.05 11.52
N ARG A 222 7.49 -22.88 11.58
CA ARG A 222 6.60 -23.14 10.44
C ARG A 222 5.89 -21.89 9.95
N ILE A 223 5.41 -21.03 10.86
CA ILE A 223 4.81 -19.73 10.52
C ILE A 223 5.80 -18.85 9.73
N ARG A 224 7.08 -18.83 10.12
CA ARG A 224 8.11 -18.05 9.40
C ARG A 224 8.34 -18.58 7.99
N GLU A 225 8.44 -19.90 7.84
CA GLU A 225 8.58 -20.57 6.54
C GLU A 225 7.39 -20.28 5.63
N LEU A 226 6.16 -20.47 6.14
CA LEU A 226 4.92 -20.22 5.39
C LEU A 226 4.81 -18.75 4.94
N LYS A 227 5.22 -17.79 5.77
CA LYS A 227 5.27 -16.37 5.38
C LYS A 227 6.25 -16.12 4.24
N GLN A 228 7.42 -16.78 4.26
CA GLN A 228 8.41 -16.67 3.19
C GLN A 228 7.90 -17.31 1.90
N GLN A 229 7.29 -18.50 1.98
CA GLN A 229 6.65 -19.18 0.85
C GLN A 229 5.55 -18.32 0.23
N ARG A 230 4.64 -17.79 1.05
CA ARG A 230 3.57 -16.87 0.59
C ARG A 230 4.14 -15.65 -0.14
N LYS A 231 5.20 -15.04 0.40
CA LYS A 231 5.85 -13.87 -0.21
C LYS A 231 6.44 -14.23 -1.58
N GLU A 232 7.15 -15.35 -1.66
CA GLU A 232 7.80 -15.78 -2.89
C GLU A 232 6.78 -16.16 -3.97
N LEU A 233 5.76 -16.94 -3.61
CA LEU A 233 4.69 -17.35 -4.51
C LEU A 233 3.91 -16.13 -5.05
N SER A 234 3.55 -15.18 -4.18
CA SER A 234 2.91 -13.92 -4.59
C SER A 234 3.80 -13.10 -5.55
N ARG A 235 5.12 -13.06 -5.30
CA ARG A 235 6.08 -12.36 -6.15
C ARG A 235 6.21 -13.02 -7.52
N GLN A 236 6.25 -14.35 -7.56
CA GLN A 236 6.34 -15.12 -8.80
C GLN A 236 5.11 -14.91 -9.69
N LEU A 237 3.90 -15.05 -9.13
CA LEU A 237 2.66 -14.78 -9.86
C LEU A 237 2.67 -13.35 -10.41
N GLN A 238 3.06 -12.38 -9.59
CA GLN A 238 3.08 -10.99 -10.01
C GLN A 238 4.07 -10.72 -11.15
N MET A 239 5.27 -11.33 -11.12
CA MET A 239 6.22 -11.24 -12.23
C MET A 239 5.64 -11.84 -13.52
N GLN A 240 4.96 -12.97 -13.43
CA GLN A 240 4.29 -13.59 -14.59
C GLN A 240 3.19 -12.70 -15.14
N MET A 241 2.34 -12.12 -14.28
CA MET A 241 1.30 -11.18 -14.70
C MET A 241 1.90 -9.95 -15.39
N HIS A 242 2.93 -9.34 -14.80
CA HIS A 242 3.56 -8.14 -15.38
C HIS A 242 4.31 -8.42 -16.70
N ALA A 243 4.83 -9.63 -16.89
CA ALA A 243 5.45 -10.02 -18.15
C ALA A 243 4.40 -10.25 -19.25
N ALA A 244 3.24 -10.81 -18.90
CA ALA A 244 2.17 -11.09 -19.84
C ALA A 244 1.37 -9.83 -20.24
N TYR A 245 1.16 -8.90 -19.31
CA TYR A 245 0.27 -7.76 -19.53
C TYR A 245 0.97 -6.68 -20.34
N SER A 246 0.37 -6.30 -21.47
CA SER A 246 0.94 -5.29 -22.38
C SER A 246 0.00 -4.09 -22.53
N LEU A 247 0.57 -2.90 -22.37
CA LEU A 247 -0.13 -1.64 -22.56
C LEU A 247 0.35 -0.97 -23.85
N MET A 248 -0.61 -0.39 -24.57
CA MET A 248 -0.35 0.35 -25.80
C MET A 248 -0.62 1.83 -25.58
N ASN A 249 0.28 2.69 -26.06
CA ASN A 249 0.11 4.14 -26.06
C ASN A 249 -0.39 4.66 -27.43
N PHE A 250 -0.61 5.97 -27.53
CA PHE A 250 -1.12 6.62 -28.74
C PHE A 250 -0.07 6.82 -29.84
N LEU A 251 1.20 6.47 -29.59
CA LEU A 251 2.22 6.31 -30.63
C LEU A 251 2.18 4.92 -31.29
N GLY A 252 1.29 4.03 -30.84
CA GLY A 252 1.23 2.64 -31.27
C GLY A 252 2.31 1.74 -30.66
N GLN A 253 3.03 2.21 -29.65
CA GLN A 253 4.03 1.40 -28.94
C GLN A 253 3.33 0.53 -27.91
N SER A 254 3.59 -0.78 -27.95
CA SER A 254 3.10 -1.73 -26.96
C SER A 254 4.26 -2.23 -26.11
N LEU A 255 4.19 -2.00 -24.80
CA LEU A 255 5.20 -2.45 -23.83
C LEU A 255 4.54 -3.27 -22.72
N SER A 256 5.25 -4.31 -22.27
CA SER A 256 4.82 -5.05 -21.09
C SER A 256 4.88 -4.18 -19.85
N LEU A 257 4.05 -4.48 -18.87
CA LEU A 257 4.09 -3.86 -17.55
C LEU A 257 5.52 -3.95 -16.97
N GLN A 258 6.17 -5.11 -17.05
CA GLN A 258 7.54 -5.31 -16.57
C GLN A 258 8.55 -4.30 -17.16
N GLN A 259 8.41 -3.94 -18.44
CA GLN A 259 9.29 -2.97 -19.11
C GLN A 259 9.00 -1.53 -18.69
N LEU A 260 7.75 -1.21 -18.37
CA LEU A 260 7.33 0.15 -17.99
C LEU A 260 7.80 0.54 -16.58
N ILE A 261 7.91 -0.42 -15.66
CA ILE A 261 8.35 -0.18 -14.27
C ILE A 261 9.35 -1.28 -13.84
N PRO A 262 10.65 -1.11 -14.12
CA PRO A 262 11.66 -2.14 -13.87
C PRO A 262 11.99 -2.39 -12.38
N GLY A 263 11.49 -1.55 -11.45
CA GLY A 263 11.71 -1.65 -10.01
C GLY A 263 10.76 -2.59 -9.25
N GLY A 264 9.87 -3.28 -9.95
CA GLY A 264 8.75 -4.01 -9.37
C GLY A 264 7.52 -3.11 -9.21
N MET A 265 6.33 -3.71 -9.09
CA MET A 265 5.09 -2.95 -8.89
C MET A 265 4.29 -3.48 -7.71
N PRO A 266 3.28 -2.73 -7.24
CA PRO A 266 2.24 -3.26 -6.37
C PRO A 266 1.31 -4.22 -7.12
N THR A 267 0.66 -5.12 -6.38
CA THR A 267 -0.31 -6.06 -6.92
C THR A 267 -1.51 -5.32 -7.54
N GLY A 268 -2.00 -5.81 -8.68
CA GLY A 268 -3.15 -5.23 -9.38
C GLY A 268 -2.82 -4.05 -10.31
N THR A 269 -1.54 -3.77 -10.58
CA THR A 269 -1.18 -2.80 -11.62
C THR A 269 -1.68 -3.26 -12.99
N GLY A 270 -2.28 -2.33 -13.75
CA GLY A 270 -2.94 -2.62 -15.02
C GLY A 270 -4.44 -2.96 -14.90
N ASP A 271 -4.92 -3.45 -13.75
CA ASP A 271 -6.34 -3.81 -13.62
C ASP A 271 -7.25 -2.64 -13.19
N CYS A 272 -6.67 -1.44 -12.98
CA CYS A 272 -7.40 -0.21 -12.71
C CYS A 272 -8.10 0.35 -13.95
N CYS A 273 -9.05 1.27 -13.76
CA CYS A 273 -9.85 1.83 -14.84
C CYS A 273 -9.01 2.63 -15.83
N ALA A 274 -8.15 3.56 -15.35
CA ALA A 274 -7.34 4.41 -16.21
C ALA A 274 -6.46 3.65 -17.24
N PRO A 275 -5.64 2.64 -16.86
CA PRO A 275 -4.89 1.84 -17.82
C PRO A 275 -5.76 1.12 -18.86
N LYS A 276 -6.90 0.53 -18.44
CA LYS A 276 -7.83 -0.16 -19.35
C LYS A 276 -8.43 0.79 -20.38
N LEU A 277 -8.95 1.93 -19.92
CA LEU A 277 -9.60 2.93 -20.76
C LEU A 277 -8.62 3.51 -21.79
N LEU A 278 -7.43 3.93 -21.35
CA LEU A 278 -6.43 4.52 -22.24
C LEU A 278 -5.85 3.51 -23.22
N HIS A 279 -5.59 2.28 -22.78
CA HIS A 279 -5.17 1.21 -23.67
C HIS A 279 -6.21 0.89 -24.74
N TYR A 280 -7.49 0.78 -24.35
CA TYR A 280 -8.56 0.51 -25.29
C TYR A 280 -8.74 1.65 -26.29
N ALA A 281 -8.69 2.90 -25.83
CA ALA A 281 -8.72 4.06 -26.71
C ALA A 281 -7.55 4.05 -27.71
N ALA A 282 -6.33 3.79 -27.24
CA ALA A 282 -5.15 3.72 -28.10
C ALA A 282 -5.26 2.60 -29.16
N THR A 283 -5.70 1.40 -28.76
CA THR A 283 -5.83 0.23 -29.66
C THR A 283 -6.86 0.42 -30.76
N HIS A 284 -7.83 1.30 -30.55
CA HIS A 284 -8.87 1.61 -31.53
C HIS A 284 -8.67 2.97 -32.22
N GLY A 285 -7.55 3.65 -31.95
CA GLY A 285 -7.25 4.97 -32.54
C GLY A 285 -8.21 6.08 -32.10
N PHE A 286 -8.82 5.95 -30.91
CA PHE A 286 -9.70 6.96 -30.35
C PHE A 286 -8.89 8.02 -29.59
N LYS A 287 -9.29 9.29 -29.73
CA LYS A 287 -8.63 10.40 -29.05
C LYS A 287 -9.30 10.64 -27.69
N PRO A 288 -8.62 10.43 -26.55
CA PRO A 288 -9.15 10.79 -25.24
C PRO A 288 -9.25 12.32 -25.07
N LEU A 289 -10.38 12.78 -24.54
CA LEU A 289 -10.67 14.19 -24.29
C LEU A 289 -10.66 14.51 -22.80
N ALA A 290 -11.30 13.67 -21.98
CA ALA A 290 -11.38 13.83 -20.53
C ALA A 290 -11.69 12.51 -19.83
N MET A 291 -11.24 12.35 -18.59
CA MET A 291 -11.45 11.12 -17.81
C MET A 291 -11.87 11.44 -16.38
N ALA A 292 -12.68 10.56 -15.78
CA ALA A 292 -12.99 10.59 -14.36
C ALA A 292 -13.02 9.16 -13.79
N GLU A 293 -12.49 8.97 -12.59
CA GLU A 293 -12.62 7.75 -11.81
C GLU A 293 -13.34 8.04 -10.50
N PHE A 294 -14.22 7.16 -10.07
CA PHE A 294 -14.99 7.31 -8.83
C PHE A 294 -15.18 5.97 -8.12
N TRP A 295 -15.50 6.03 -6.83
CA TRP A 295 -15.83 4.85 -6.05
C TRP A 295 -17.34 4.66 -5.94
N TRP A 296 -17.83 3.43 -6.04
CA TRP A 296 -19.24 3.09 -5.82
C TRP A 296 -19.40 1.79 -5.02
N GLY A 297 -20.32 1.78 -4.05
CA GLY A 297 -20.58 0.65 -3.14
C GLY A 297 -19.91 0.80 -1.76
N SER A 298 -20.16 -0.16 -0.88
CA SER A 298 -19.68 -0.14 0.52
C SER A 298 -18.16 0.01 0.61
N SER A 299 -17.67 0.93 1.45
CA SER A 299 -16.24 1.13 1.70
C SER A 299 -15.58 -0.17 2.15
N SER A 300 -14.42 -0.52 1.58
CA SER A 300 -13.65 -1.67 2.07
C SER A 300 -13.12 -1.40 3.48
N THR A 301 -12.83 -2.45 4.23
CA THR A 301 -12.36 -2.35 5.63
C THR A 301 -10.99 -1.71 5.79
N ASP A 302 -10.21 -1.55 4.72
CA ASP A 302 -8.81 -1.12 4.75
C ASP A 302 -8.54 0.24 4.06
N ASP A 303 -9.49 0.77 3.27
CA ASP A 303 -9.29 2.01 2.51
C ASP A 303 -10.57 2.86 2.62
N HIS A 304 -10.49 4.06 3.21
CA HIS A 304 -11.63 4.95 3.46
C HIS A 304 -12.16 5.58 2.16
N LYS A 305 -12.58 4.74 1.22
CA LYS A 305 -13.22 5.16 -0.04
C LYS A 305 -14.68 5.51 0.22
N VAL A 306 -15.09 6.68 -0.25
CA VAL A 306 -16.42 7.23 -0.07
C VAL A 306 -17.19 7.04 -1.37
N GLN A 307 -18.39 6.48 -1.26
CA GLN A 307 -19.26 6.28 -2.41
C GLN A 307 -19.62 7.62 -3.06
N GLY A 308 -19.51 7.69 -4.39
CA GLY A 308 -19.79 8.87 -5.19
C GLY A 308 -18.62 9.85 -5.30
N GLU A 309 -17.56 9.68 -4.53
CA GLU A 309 -16.38 10.56 -4.58
C GLU A 309 -15.48 10.23 -5.78
N PHE A 310 -14.89 11.28 -6.35
CA PHE A 310 -13.93 11.16 -7.43
C PHE A 310 -12.50 10.99 -6.94
N TYR A 311 -11.76 10.10 -7.58
CA TYR A 311 -10.37 9.83 -7.28
C TYR A 311 -9.51 10.00 -8.53
N GLY A 312 -8.24 10.40 -8.33
CA GLY A 312 -7.25 10.42 -9.38
C GLY A 312 -6.62 9.04 -9.61
N ALA A 313 -5.61 9.00 -10.49
CA ALA A 313 -4.82 7.79 -10.69
C ALA A 313 -4.17 7.36 -9.36
N CYS A 314 -4.25 6.07 -9.05
CA CYS A 314 -3.58 5.51 -7.87
C CYS A 314 -2.08 5.86 -7.90
N ALA A 315 -1.58 6.56 -6.88
CA ALA A 315 -0.22 7.09 -6.83
C ALA A 315 0.87 6.03 -7.05
N GLU A 316 0.69 4.83 -6.48
CA GLU A 316 1.70 3.78 -6.57
C GLU A 316 1.55 2.85 -7.78
N ARG A 317 0.34 2.76 -8.37
CA ARG A 317 0.01 1.76 -9.40
C ARG A 317 -0.18 2.36 -10.79
N CYS A 318 -0.95 3.45 -10.89
CA CYS A 318 -1.39 4.00 -12.17
C CYS A 318 -0.59 5.25 -12.54
N GLN A 319 -0.31 6.11 -11.57
CA GLN A 319 0.44 7.35 -11.79
C GLN A 319 1.79 7.13 -12.49
N PRO A 320 2.59 6.09 -12.17
CA PRO A 320 3.85 5.83 -12.87
C PRO A 320 3.67 5.45 -14.36
N LEU A 321 2.48 4.97 -14.75
CA LEU A 321 2.18 4.56 -16.12
C LEU A 321 1.66 5.72 -16.98
N MET A 322 1.17 6.82 -16.38
CA MET A 322 0.51 7.91 -17.09
C MET A 322 1.40 8.55 -18.15
N GLY A 323 2.69 8.71 -17.87
CA GLY A 323 3.66 9.26 -18.81
C GLY A 323 3.73 8.46 -20.11
N PHE A 324 3.77 7.13 -20.02
CA PHE A 324 3.76 6.25 -21.19
C PHE A 324 2.38 6.19 -21.85
N LEU A 325 1.31 6.02 -21.05
CA LEU A 325 -0.06 5.83 -21.57
C LEU A 325 -0.57 7.04 -22.35
N LEU A 326 -0.14 8.26 -21.98
CA LEU A 326 -0.52 9.49 -22.67
C LEU A 326 0.39 9.82 -23.86
N SER A 327 1.53 9.14 -24.03
CA SER A 327 2.47 9.40 -25.14
C SER A 327 1.76 9.23 -26.49
N GLY A 328 1.93 10.23 -27.37
CA GLY A 328 1.29 10.27 -28.69
C GLY A 328 -0.03 11.03 -28.74
N LEU A 329 -0.55 11.46 -27.58
CA LEU A 329 -1.57 12.50 -27.54
C LEU A 329 -0.90 13.82 -27.92
N SER A 330 -0.87 14.12 -29.22
CA SER A 330 -0.58 15.48 -29.66
C SER A 330 -1.56 16.41 -28.92
N GLN A 331 -1.04 17.34 -28.14
CA GLN A 331 -1.85 18.47 -27.71
C GLN A 331 -2.36 19.10 -29.00
N SER A 332 -3.64 18.89 -29.32
CA SER A 332 -4.27 19.63 -30.39
C SER A 332 -3.95 21.07 -30.08
N LYS A 333 -3.18 21.72 -30.96
CA LYS A 333 -3.02 23.17 -30.94
C LYS A 333 -4.43 23.72 -30.96
N SER A 334 -4.97 24.02 -29.78
CA SER A 334 -6.16 24.83 -29.67
C SER A 334 -5.73 26.14 -30.30
N ASN A 335 -6.28 26.44 -31.47
CA ASN A 335 -6.24 27.76 -32.06
C ASN A 335 -6.99 28.69 -31.09
N ALA A 336 -6.27 29.11 -30.05
CA ALA A 336 -6.59 30.19 -29.14
C ALA A 336 -5.23 30.73 -28.74
N GLU A 337 -4.80 31.76 -29.44
CA GLU A 337 -3.66 32.59 -29.08
C GLU A 337 -3.86 33.12 -27.65
N ILE A 338 -3.36 32.40 -26.65
CA ILE A 338 -3.06 32.96 -25.33
C ILE A 338 -1.78 32.29 -24.84
N GLY A 339 -0.66 32.99 -25.05
CA GLY A 339 0.59 32.91 -24.29
C GLY A 339 1.13 31.52 -23.94
N THR A 340 2.15 31.10 -24.67
CA THR A 340 3.14 30.13 -24.17
C THR A 340 3.72 30.64 -22.84
N THR A 341 3.31 30.06 -21.73
CA THR A 341 4.12 30.09 -20.51
C THR A 341 4.67 28.68 -20.30
N GLU A 342 5.79 28.40 -20.97
CA GLU A 342 6.87 27.73 -20.26
C GLU A 342 6.99 28.45 -18.91
N GLN A 343 6.82 27.75 -17.79
CA GLN A 343 7.13 28.35 -16.49
C GLN A 343 8.65 28.49 -16.39
N THR A 344 9.18 29.47 -17.10
CA THR A 344 10.49 30.06 -16.88
C THR A 344 10.51 30.59 -15.46
N LEU A 345 11.57 30.27 -14.71
CA LEU A 345 11.82 30.93 -13.43
C LEU A 345 12.10 32.41 -13.75
N PRO A 346 11.24 33.36 -13.34
CA PRO A 346 11.47 34.76 -13.67
C PRO A 346 12.67 35.27 -12.88
N ILE A 347 13.78 35.52 -13.57
CA ILE A 347 14.97 36.14 -12.98
C ILE A 347 14.70 37.64 -12.88
N LEU A 348 14.66 38.16 -11.65
CA LEU A 348 14.45 39.58 -11.37
C LEU A 348 15.75 40.38 -11.51
N TYR A 349 16.89 39.74 -11.21
CA TYR A 349 18.21 40.35 -11.27
C TYR A 349 19.28 39.27 -11.43
N GLU A 350 20.31 39.55 -12.23
CA GLU A 350 21.46 38.67 -12.45
C GLU A 350 22.71 39.51 -12.71
N ASP A 351 23.78 39.25 -11.97
CA ASP A 351 25.13 39.72 -12.23
C ASP A 351 26.17 38.60 -11.98
N GLU A 352 27.46 38.93 -12.08
CA GLU A 352 28.56 37.97 -11.89
C GLU A 352 28.60 37.31 -10.50
N CYS A 353 27.91 37.88 -9.50
CA CYS A 353 27.94 37.47 -8.10
C CYS A 353 26.58 37.01 -7.55
N LEU A 354 25.45 37.48 -8.11
CA LEU A 354 24.12 37.30 -7.52
C LEU A 354 23.04 37.05 -8.59
N ILE A 355 22.17 36.08 -8.31
CA ILE A 355 20.94 35.83 -9.07
C ILE A 355 19.74 35.93 -8.12
N VAL A 356 18.76 36.77 -8.46
CA VAL A 356 17.50 36.94 -7.74
C VAL A 356 16.37 36.41 -8.59
N VAL A 357 15.61 35.45 -8.05
CA VAL A 357 14.51 34.79 -8.76
C VAL A 357 13.18 35.05 -8.08
N ASN A 358 12.16 35.39 -8.87
CA ASN A 358 10.78 35.46 -8.40
C ASN A 358 10.24 34.04 -8.21
N LYS A 359 10.32 33.52 -6.99
CA LYS A 359 9.93 32.14 -6.69
C LYS A 359 8.41 31.94 -6.85
N PRO A 360 7.96 31.00 -7.70
CA PRO A 360 6.55 30.62 -7.78
C PRO A 360 6.03 30.07 -6.44
N ALA A 361 4.78 30.38 -6.12
CA ALA A 361 4.10 29.78 -4.96
C ALA A 361 4.06 28.24 -5.08
N GLY A 362 4.29 27.54 -3.98
CA GLY A 362 4.34 26.06 -3.92
C GLY A 362 5.64 25.41 -4.41
N LEU A 363 6.60 26.16 -4.96
CA LEU A 363 7.92 25.64 -5.31
C LEU A 363 8.92 25.85 -4.17
N LEU A 364 9.72 24.83 -3.85
CA LEU A 364 10.76 24.93 -2.82
C LEU A 364 11.91 25.84 -3.28
N SER A 365 12.56 26.58 -2.36
CA SER A 365 13.78 27.33 -2.70
C SER A 365 14.98 26.41 -2.95
N VAL A 366 15.10 25.34 -2.17
CA VAL A 366 16.18 24.34 -2.26
C VAL A 366 15.60 22.93 -2.32
N PRO A 367 16.30 21.95 -2.89
CA PRO A 367 15.81 20.57 -2.97
C PRO A 367 15.54 20.00 -1.58
N GLY A 368 14.40 19.32 -1.42
CA GLY A 368 14.02 18.62 -0.19
C GLY A 368 14.80 17.32 0.02
N ARG A 369 14.49 16.58 1.08
CA ARG A 369 15.21 15.32 1.42
C ARG A 369 14.69 14.10 0.64
N TYR A 370 13.44 14.13 0.17
CA TYR A 370 12.78 13.02 -0.49
C TYR A 370 12.74 13.23 -2.01
N PHE A 371 12.59 12.15 -2.78
CA PHE A 371 12.69 12.16 -4.24
C PHE A 371 11.62 13.03 -4.92
N ASP A 372 10.41 13.00 -4.39
CA ASP A 372 9.25 13.82 -4.78
C ASP A 372 9.40 15.31 -4.40
N THR A 373 10.37 15.66 -3.56
CA THR A 373 10.67 17.03 -3.12
C THR A 373 11.96 17.61 -3.73
N GLN A 374 12.55 16.94 -4.73
CA GLN A 374 13.79 17.42 -5.37
C GLN A 374 13.58 18.62 -6.31
N ASP A 375 12.34 18.88 -6.72
CA ASP A 375 12.01 20.03 -7.57
C ASP A 375 11.98 21.33 -6.76
N SER A 376 12.86 22.26 -7.10
CA SER A 376 13.10 23.52 -6.39
C SER A 376 13.64 24.59 -7.33
N VAL A 377 13.63 25.85 -6.90
CA VAL A 377 14.25 26.97 -7.64
C VAL A 377 15.72 26.67 -7.93
N LEU A 378 16.48 26.19 -6.93
CA LEU A 378 17.90 25.89 -7.09
C LEU A 378 18.16 24.74 -8.07
N SER A 379 17.37 23.66 -8.04
CA SER A 379 17.54 22.54 -8.99
C SER A 379 17.18 22.93 -10.41
N ARG A 380 16.15 23.75 -10.60
CA ARG A 380 15.78 24.29 -11.92
C ARG A 380 16.81 25.29 -12.47
N LEU A 381 17.36 26.18 -11.65
CA LEU A 381 18.42 27.12 -12.09
C LEU A 381 19.69 26.40 -12.54
N ARG A 382 20.07 25.31 -11.86
CA ARG A 382 21.22 24.47 -12.26
C ARG A 382 21.06 23.83 -13.63
N HIS A 383 19.83 23.63 -14.10
CA HIS A 383 19.56 23.12 -15.44
C HIS A 383 19.52 24.21 -16.51
N LEU A 384 19.37 25.48 -16.11
CA LEU A 384 19.33 26.63 -17.03
C LEU A 384 20.73 27.22 -17.27
N LEU A 385 21.64 27.12 -16.31
CA LEU A 385 23.00 27.63 -16.42
C LEU A 385 23.97 26.59 -17.00
N PRO A 386 25.07 27.05 -17.64
CA PRO A 386 26.10 26.15 -18.17
C PRO A 386 26.69 25.22 -17.12
N ASP A 387 27.06 24.00 -17.54
CA ASP A 387 27.72 23.02 -16.70
C ASP A 387 29.02 23.61 -16.08
N GLY A 388 29.09 23.64 -14.74
CA GLY A 388 30.25 24.13 -13.99
C GLY A 388 30.01 25.39 -13.15
N THR A 389 28.84 26.04 -13.26
CA THR A 389 28.48 27.17 -12.39
C THR A 389 28.04 26.69 -11.00
N GLU A 390 28.86 26.92 -9.97
CA GLU A 390 28.50 26.60 -8.58
C GLU A 390 27.50 27.62 -8.01
N LEU A 391 26.21 27.27 -8.03
CA LEU A 391 25.16 28.05 -7.36
C LEU A 391 24.97 27.59 -5.90
N THR A 392 25.09 28.53 -4.98
CA THR A 392 24.77 28.37 -3.56
C THR A 392 23.59 29.25 -3.18
N ALA A 393 22.58 28.68 -2.52
CA ALA A 393 21.44 29.44 -2.01
C ALA A 393 21.89 30.27 -0.79
N VAL A 394 21.92 31.60 -0.93
CA VAL A 394 22.32 32.54 0.13
C VAL A 394 21.14 33.07 0.95
N HIS A 395 19.96 33.16 0.34
CA HIS A 395 18.69 33.50 1.01
C HIS A 395 17.56 32.64 0.44
N ARG A 396 16.63 32.23 1.30
CA ARG A 396 15.47 31.40 0.95
C ARG A 396 14.17 32.06 1.40
N LEU A 397 13.13 31.87 0.61
CA LEU A 397 11.75 32.15 0.97
C LEU A 397 11.15 30.81 1.39
N ASP A 398 11.01 30.62 2.70
CA ASP A 398 10.40 29.41 3.23
C ASP A 398 8.93 29.31 2.85
N GLN A 399 8.45 28.07 2.80
CA GLN A 399 7.06 27.77 2.54
C GLN A 399 6.30 27.99 3.87
N GLU A 400 5.42 28.99 3.90
CA GLU A 400 4.25 28.95 4.79
C GLU A 400 3.13 28.13 4.14
#